data_AF-A0A961DY65-F1
#
_entry.id   AF-A0A961DY65-F1
#
_cell.length_a   1.000
_cell.length_b   1.000
_cell.length_c   1.000
_cell.angle_alpha   90.00
_cell.angle_beta   90.00
_cell.angle_gamma   90.00
#
_symmetry.space_group_name_H-M   'P 1'
#
loop_
_entity.id
_entity.type
_entity.pdbx_description
1 polymer ?
#
loop_
_entity_poly.entity_id
_entity_poly.type
_entity_poly.pdbx_seq_one_letter_code
_entity_poly.pdbx_strand_id
1 'polypeptide(L)'
;MFAWWGRTVYRYRNIVIGLMVALCIGGGIFGMDLGKHVTQSGFYDEGSQSVKASLIADAAYGRDTSGHIVAIYTAPDGKTVDDPEFSKKILDNLDQAQQDHPDEILRSIGYFRNPEL
;
A
#
# COMPACT_ATOMS: atom_id res chain seq x y z
N MET A 1 -25.29 2.19 42.08
CA MET A 1 -24.51 2.82 41.00
C MET A 1 -25.40 3.26 39.83
N PHE A 2 -26.02 2.35 39.08
CA PHE A 2 -26.85 2.69 37.89
C PHE A 2 -28.03 3.62 38.17
N ALA A 3 -28.74 3.46 39.29
CA ALA A 3 -29.84 4.35 39.68
C ALA A 3 -29.41 5.80 39.98
N TRP A 4 -28.15 6.00 40.38
CA TRP A 4 -27.56 7.34 40.55
C TRP A 4 -27.12 7.92 39.20
N TRP A 5 -26.49 7.10 38.34
CA TRP A 5 -26.08 7.51 37.00
C TRP A 5 -27.29 7.90 36.13
N GLY A 6 -28.37 7.11 36.14
CA GLY A 6 -29.59 7.42 35.39
C GLY A 6 -30.22 8.76 35.78
N ARG A 7 -30.29 9.05 37.08
CA ARG A 7 -30.75 10.38 37.57
C ARG A 7 -29.83 11.51 37.11
N THR A 8 -28.52 11.28 37.14
CA THR A 8 -27.50 12.27 36.74
C THR A 8 -27.56 12.57 35.24
N VAL A 9 -27.65 11.54 34.39
CA VAL A 9 -27.78 11.69 32.93
C VAL A 9 -29.09 12.39 32.57
N TYR A 10 -30.21 12.07 33.23
CA TYR A 10 -31.48 12.77 32.98
C TYR A 10 -31.42 14.25 33.37
N ARG A 11 -30.82 14.56 34.53
CA ARG A 11 -30.59 15.93 35.02
C ARG A 11 -29.77 16.76 34.04
N TYR A 12 -28.68 16.19 33.50
CA TYR A 12 -27.72 16.88 32.61
C TYR A 12 -27.84 16.48 31.13
N ARG A 13 -29.01 15.97 30.70
CA ARG A 13 -29.21 15.34 29.38
C ARG A 13 -28.70 16.15 28.18
N ASN A 14 -28.86 17.47 28.20
CA ASN A 14 -28.42 18.35 27.11
C ASN A 14 -26.90 18.52 27.05
N ILE A 15 -26.22 18.54 28.20
CA ILE A 15 -24.75 18.59 28.27
C ILE A 15 -24.18 17.24 27.85
N VAL A 16 -24.75 16.15 28.37
CA VAL A 16 -24.31 14.79 28.05
C VAL A 16 -24.40 14.53 26.55
N ILE A 17 -25.55 14.81 25.92
CA ILE A 17 -25.71 14.60 24.49
C ILE A 17 -24.79 15.51 23.68
N GLY A 18 -24.70 16.80 24.01
CA GLY A 18 -23.85 17.74 23.27
C GLY A 18 -22.37 17.35 23.34
N LEU A 19 -21.88 17.00 24.53
CA LEU A 19 -20.49 16.60 24.73
C LEU A 19 -20.16 15.30 24.01
N MET A 20 -20.99 14.25 24.17
CA MET A 20 -20.73 12.96 23.53
C MET A 20 -20.81 13.06 22.01
N VAL A 21 -21.80 13.79 21.47
CA VAL A 21 -21.90 14.01 20.03
C VAL A 21 -20.70 14.78 19.51
N ALA A 22 -20.28 15.86 20.20
CA ALA A 22 -19.10 16.63 19.79
C ALA A 22 -17.82 15.77 19.81
N LEU A 23 -17.63 14.93 20.83
CA LEU A 23 -16.50 14.02 20.92
C LEU A 23 -16.54 12.94 19.84
N CYS A 24 -17.71 12.36 19.55
CA CYS A 24 -17.86 11.36 18.48
C CYS A 24 -17.61 11.97 17.11
N ILE A 25 -18.14 13.17 16.83
CA ILE A 25 -17.88 13.87 15.57
C ILE A 25 -16.41 14.25 15.47
N GLY A 26 -15.82 14.80 16.53
CA GLY A 26 -14.40 15.13 16.59
C GLY A 26 -13.51 13.91 16.37
N GLY A 27 -13.83 12.79 17.02
CA GLY A 27 -13.15 11.51 16.84
C GLY A 27 -13.33 10.93 15.44
N GLY A 28 -14.50 11.10 14.83
CA GLY A 28 -14.75 10.73 13.44
C GLY A 28 -13.91 11.55 12.47
N ILE A 29 -13.84 12.88 12.66
CA ILE A 29 -13.01 13.78 11.84
C ILE A 29 -11.53 13.45 12.01
N PHE A 30 -11.08 13.26 13.26
CA PHE A 30 -9.72 12.85 13.57
C PHE A 30 -9.37 11.49 12.96
N GLY A 31 -10.31 10.55 12.98
CA GLY A 31 -10.15 9.19 12.43
C GLY A 31 -10.32 9.07 10.91
N MET A 32 -10.65 10.15 10.18
CA MET A 32 -10.84 10.07 8.73
C MET A 32 -9.57 9.61 7.99
N ASP A 33 -8.39 9.94 8.51
CA ASP A 33 -7.12 9.57 7.89
C ASP A 33 -6.53 8.24 8.41
N LEU A 34 -7.31 7.50 9.21
CA LEU A 34 -6.86 6.23 9.79
C LEU A 34 -6.46 5.22 8.71
N GLY A 35 -7.14 5.23 7.57
CA GLY A 35 -6.84 4.34 6.44
C GLY A 35 -5.43 4.51 5.84
N LYS A 36 -4.77 5.65 6.07
CA LYS A 36 -3.37 5.87 5.66
C LYS A 36 -2.35 5.42 6.71
N HIS A 37 -2.81 5.08 7.92
CA HIS A 37 -1.98 4.74 9.07
C HIS A 37 -2.14 3.27 9.51
N VAL A 38 -2.88 2.46 8.75
CA VAL A 38 -2.97 1.01 8.95
C VAL A 38 -1.79 0.30 8.28
N THR A 39 -1.48 -0.90 8.77
CA THR A 39 -0.42 -1.75 8.21
C THR A 39 -1.00 -3.03 7.64
N GLN A 40 -0.36 -3.55 6.59
CA GLN A 40 -0.64 -4.86 6.00
C GLN A 40 0.17 -6.01 6.62
N SER A 41 1.12 -5.70 7.50
CA SER A 41 1.96 -6.67 8.21
C SER A 41 1.30 -7.17 9.49
N GLY A 42 1.83 -8.25 10.09
CA GLY A 42 1.37 -8.79 11.37
C GLY A 42 0.88 -10.24 11.35
N PHE A 43 0.95 -10.92 10.20
CA PHE A 43 0.58 -12.35 10.09
C PHE A 43 1.68 -13.32 10.56
N TYR A 44 2.91 -12.84 10.76
CA TYR A 44 4.05 -13.64 11.20
C TYR A 44 4.36 -13.43 12.68
N ASP A 45 5.02 -14.40 13.30
CA ASP A 45 5.64 -14.24 14.61
C ASP A 45 6.98 -13.49 14.47
N GLU A 46 7.03 -12.25 14.94
CA GLU A 46 8.23 -11.39 14.90
C GLU A 46 9.40 -11.97 15.72
N GLY A 47 9.14 -12.85 16.69
CA GLY A 47 10.16 -13.53 17.49
C GLY A 47 10.80 -14.74 16.81
N SER A 48 10.22 -15.22 15.71
CA SER A 48 10.61 -16.46 15.03
C SER A 48 11.97 -16.37 14.33
N GLN A 49 12.63 -17.52 14.15
CA GLN A 49 13.91 -17.60 13.44
C GLN A 49 13.77 -17.28 11.94
N SER A 50 12.63 -17.56 11.32
CA SER A 50 12.37 -17.23 9.92
C SER A 50 12.31 -15.71 9.71
N VAL A 51 11.63 -14.96 10.58
CA VAL A 51 11.61 -13.48 10.50
C VAL A 51 13.02 -12.91 10.70
N LYS A 52 13.80 -13.44 11.65
CA LYS A 52 15.19 -13.03 11.84
C LYS A 52 16.05 -13.29 10.60
N ALA A 53 15.89 -14.45 9.96
CA ALA A 53 16.60 -14.76 8.73
C ALA A 53 16.24 -13.78 7.61
N SER A 54 14.95 -13.46 7.43
CA SER A 54 14.51 -12.46 6.45
C SER A 54 15.10 -11.07 6.73
N LEU A 55 15.09 -10.61 7.98
CA LEU A 55 15.67 -9.30 8.34
C LEU A 55 17.18 -9.23 8.08
N ILE A 56 17.92 -10.29 8.40
CA ILE A 56 19.37 -10.37 8.14
C ILE A 56 19.64 -10.37 6.63
N ALA A 57 18.87 -11.15 5.86
CA ALA A 57 19.02 -11.21 4.40
C ALA A 57 18.70 -9.86 3.75
N ASP A 58 17.59 -9.23 4.11
CA ASP A 58 17.20 -7.89 3.62
C ASP A 58 18.27 -6.84 3.93
N ALA A 59 18.89 -6.90 5.11
CA ALA A 59 19.94 -5.97 5.51
C ALA A 59 21.27 -6.19 4.78
N ALA A 60 21.63 -7.45 4.50
CA ALA A 60 22.91 -7.81 3.89
C ALA A 60 22.88 -7.70 2.35
N TYR A 61 21.79 -8.12 1.71
CA TYR A 61 21.66 -8.22 0.25
C TYR A 61 20.76 -7.14 -0.35
N GLY A 62 20.04 -6.38 0.49
CA GLY A 62 18.94 -5.53 0.07
C GLY A 62 17.65 -6.33 -0.11
N ARG A 63 16.51 -5.69 0.15
CA ARG A 63 15.19 -6.29 -0.07
C ARG A 63 14.96 -6.53 -1.55
N ASP A 64 14.50 -7.73 -1.90
CA ASP A 64 14.12 -8.03 -3.27
C ASP A 64 12.89 -7.21 -3.70
N THR A 65 13.03 -6.51 -4.82
CA THR A 65 11.99 -5.68 -5.42
C THR A 65 11.47 -6.24 -6.74
N SER A 66 11.96 -7.41 -7.17
CA SER A 66 11.61 -8.02 -8.47
C SER A 66 10.14 -8.42 -8.56
N GLY A 67 9.54 -8.82 -7.44
CA GLY A 67 8.15 -9.26 -7.35
C GLY A 67 7.14 -8.17 -7.02
N HIS A 68 7.53 -6.89 -6.97
CA HIS A 68 6.59 -5.81 -6.60
C HIS A 68 5.44 -5.67 -7.60
N ILE A 69 5.77 -5.63 -8.90
CA ILE A 69 4.80 -5.51 -10.00
C ILE A 69 5.30 -6.38 -11.16
N VAL A 70 4.44 -7.27 -11.63
CA VAL A 70 4.69 -8.07 -12.84
C VAL A 70 3.67 -7.67 -13.90
N ALA A 71 4.14 -7.08 -14.99
CA ALA A 71 3.31 -6.71 -16.13
C ALA A 71 3.50 -7.70 -17.28
N ILE A 72 2.40 -8.32 -17.73
CA ILE A 72 2.41 -9.25 -18.86
C ILE A 72 1.91 -8.52 -20.10
N TYR A 73 2.73 -8.51 -21.14
CA TYR A 73 2.40 -7.89 -22.42
C TYR A 73 2.03 -8.95 -23.46
N THR A 74 0.92 -8.73 -24.16
CA THR A 74 0.44 -9.61 -25.23
C THR A 74 0.48 -8.85 -26.54
N ALA A 75 1.16 -9.39 -27.54
CA ALA A 75 1.17 -8.83 -28.89
C ALA A 75 -0.23 -8.90 -29.51
N PRO A 76 -0.66 -7.88 -30.26
CA PRO A 76 -1.95 -7.90 -30.95
C PRO A 76 -2.00 -8.99 -32.03
N ASP A 77 -3.21 -9.39 -32.42
CA ASP A 77 -3.41 -10.47 -33.40
C ASP A 77 -2.60 -10.25 -34.68
N GLY A 78 -1.87 -11.29 -35.10
CA GLY A 78 -1.02 -11.27 -36.28
C GLY A 78 0.37 -10.64 -36.09
N LYS A 79 0.71 -10.14 -34.90
CA LYS A 79 2.06 -9.68 -34.52
C LYS A 79 2.67 -10.61 -33.47
N THR A 80 3.99 -10.58 -33.34
CA THR A 80 4.74 -11.32 -32.30
C THR A 80 5.38 -10.34 -31.32
N VAL A 81 5.84 -10.84 -30.17
CA VAL A 81 6.59 -10.03 -29.19
C VAL A 81 7.90 -9.49 -29.75
N ASP A 82 8.44 -10.15 -30.79
CA ASP A 82 9.65 -9.75 -31.50
C ASP A 82 9.42 -8.60 -32.49
N ASP A 83 8.18 -8.13 -32.68
CA ASP A 83 7.89 -6.97 -33.52
C ASP A 83 8.57 -5.72 -32.93
N PRO A 84 9.51 -5.07 -33.66
CA PRO A 84 10.21 -3.89 -33.19
C PRO A 84 9.27 -2.73 -32.84
N GLU A 85 8.15 -2.55 -33.55
CA GLU A 85 7.19 -1.48 -33.25
C GLU A 85 6.47 -1.74 -31.93
N PHE A 86 6.12 -3.00 -31.67
CA PHE A 86 5.47 -3.41 -30.44
C PHE A 86 6.41 -3.25 -29.24
N SER A 87 7.65 -3.76 -29.36
CA SER A 87 8.68 -3.63 -28.34
C SER A 87 9.01 -2.17 -28.03
N LYS A 88 9.17 -1.33 -29.07
CA LYS A 88 9.43 0.09 -28.89
C LYS A 88 8.31 0.79 -28.12
N LYS A 89 7.05 0.52 -28.46
CA LYS A 89 5.90 1.12 -27.78
C LYS A 89 5.84 0.76 -26.29
N ILE A 90 6.20 -0.47 -25.94
CA ILE A 90 6.27 -0.92 -24.54
C ILE A 90 7.38 -0.18 -23.80
N LEU A 91 8.57 -0.09 -24.41
CA LEU A 91 9.71 0.62 -23.83
C LEU A 91 9.41 2.10 -23.61
N ASP A 92 8.84 2.78 -24.62
CA ASP A 92 8.47 4.20 -24.53
C ASP A 92 7.47 4.43 -23.38
N ASN A 93 6.47 3.55 -23.22
CA ASN A 93 5.51 3.64 -22.11
C ASN A 93 6.15 3.42 -20.73
N LEU A 94 7.08 2.46 -20.62
CA LEU A 94 7.78 2.17 -19.36
C LEU A 94 8.77 3.29 -18.99
N ASP A 95 9.47 3.85 -19.98
CA ASP A 95 10.36 5.00 -19.80
C ASP A 95 9.55 6.23 -19.37
N GLN A 96 8.40 6.48 -20.01
CA GLN A 96 7.52 7.57 -19.62
C GLN A 96 7.01 7.39 -18.18
N ALA A 97 6.50 6.20 -17.82
CA ALA A 97 6.02 5.95 -16.47
C ALA A 97 7.11 6.20 -15.41
N GLN A 98 8.35 5.77 -15.68
CA GLN A 98 9.47 5.99 -14.78
C GLN A 98 9.89 7.47 -14.71
N GLN A 99 9.75 8.23 -15.79
CA GLN A 99 10.01 9.69 -15.80
C GLN A 99 8.94 10.48 -15.06
N ASP A 100 7.67 10.07 -15.19
CA ASP A 100 6.52 10.73 -14.56
C ASP A 100 6.45 10.40 -13.05
N HIS A 101 6.98 9.25 -12.63
CA HIS A 101 6.94 8.73 -11.25
C HIS A 101 8.32 8.26 -10.74
N PRO A 102 9.34 9.13 -10.71
CA PRO A 102 10.71 8.74 -10.36
C PRO A 102 10.87 8.39 -8.87
N ASP A 103 9.99 8.92 -8.02
CA ASP A 103 10.01 8.67 -6.57
C ASP A 103 9.29 7.35 -6.21
N GLU A 104 8.40 6.85 -7.07
CA GLU A 104 7.67 5.59 -6.86
C GLU A 104 8.25 4.41 -7.67
N ILE A 105 8.84 4.66 -8.84
CA ILE A 105 9.33 3.63 -9.76
C ILE A 105 10.85 3.62 -9.80
N LEU A 106 11.44 2.65 -9.07
CA LEU A 106 12.89 2.48 -9.01
C LEU A 106 13.51 2.11 -10.38
N ARG A 107 12.93 1.14 -11.08
CA ARG A 107 13.38 0.64 -12.39
C ARG A 107 12.34 -0.26 -13.02
N SER A 108 12.38 -0.38 -14.34
CA SER A 108 11.70 -1.45 -15.08
C SER A 108 12.74 -2.43 -15.64
N ILE A 109 12.53 -3.73 -15.45
CA ILE A 109 13.40 -4.80 -15.92
C ILE A 109 12.53 -5.79 -16.69
N GLY A 110 13.08 -6.39 -17.75
CA GLY A 110 12.43 -7.48 -18.46
C GLY A 110 13.01 -7.68 -19.86
N TYR A 111 12.46 -8.69 -20.53
CA TYR A 111 12.86 -9.11 -21.87
C TYR A 111 12.99 -7.95 -22.86
N PHE A 112 12.05 -7.00 -22.86
CA PHE A 112 12.07 -5.87 -23.80
C PHE A 112 13.26 -4.92 -23.60
N ARG A 113 13.80 -4.79 -22.38
CA ARG A 113 14.99 -3.94 -22.11
C ARG A 113 16.30 -4.68 -22.31
N ASN A 114 16.33 -5.96 -21.97
CA ASN A 114 17.49 -6.81 -22.19
C ASN A 114 17.00 -8.23 -22.53
N PRO A 115 16.96 -8.60 -23.82
CA PRO A 115 16.41 -9.88 -24.27
C PRO A 115 17.27 -11.09 -23.89
N GLU A 116 18.48 -10.87 -23.35
CA GLU A 116 19.38 -11.92 -22.86
C GLU A 116 19.27 -12.18 -21.35
N LEU A 117 18.41 -11.45 -20.62
CA LEU A 117 18.12 -11.70 -19.20
C LEU A 117 17.29 -12.96 -18.97
#